data_AF-A0A948VER0-F1
#
_entry.id   AF-A0A948VER0-F1
#
_cell.length_a   1.000
_cell.length_b   1.000
_cell.length_c   1.000
_cell.angle_alpha   90.00
_cell.angle_beta   90.00
_cell.angle_gamma   90.00
#
_symmetry.space_group_name_H-M   'P 1'
#
loop_
_entity.id
_entity.type
_entity.pdbx_description
1 polymer ?
#
loop_
_entity_poly.entity_id
_entity_poly.type
_entity_poly.pdbx_seq_one_letter_code
_entity_poly.pdbx_strand_id
1 'polypeptide(L)'
;MAQFAILGTLGDIVSKWLIARRFFMPFNIATTLLKMLEWALLAVCIKYAFVGFNGFVDILAAHGMLPELGKIGRAFTISATMNLQFGTFLVIAHRLLDNFIARKTNWTGMDKAMLSLL
;
A
#
# COMPACT_ATOMS: atom_id res chain seq x y z
N MET A 1 2.91 -7.27 -11.17
CA MET A 1 2.19 -8.25 -10.31
C MET A 1 3.17 -9.23 -9.69
N ALA A 2 3.92 -10.03 -10.47
CA ALA A 2 4.94 -10.93 -9.92
C ALA A 2 6.03 -10.22 -9.08
N GLN A 3 6.52 -9.06 -9.54
CA GLN A 3 7.48 -8.25 -8.77
C GLN A 3 6.94 -7.82 -7.41
N PHE A 4 5.69 -7.35 -7.34
CA PHE A 4 5.06 -6.97 -6.08
C PHE A 4 4.82 -8.16 -5.17
N ALA A 5 4.41 -9.30 -5.72
CA ALA A 5 4.23 -10.54 -4.95
C ALA A 5 5.54 -10.95 -4.25
N ILE A 6 6.66 -10.88 -4.97
CA ILE A 6 7.99 -11.22 -4.44
C ILE A 6 8.47 -10.15 -3.47
N LEU A 7 8.50 -8.88 -3.89
CA LEU A 7 9.04 -7.78 -3.08
C LEU A 7 8.22 -7.52 -1.82
N GLY A 8 6.88 -7.59 -1.92
CA GLY A 8 6.00 -7.45 -0.76
C GLY A 8 6.20 -8.57 0.25
N THR A 9 6.27 -9.82 -0.21
CA THR A 9 6.52 -10.96 0.68
C THR A 9 7.92 -10.89 1.31
N LEU A 10 8.93 -10.45 0.55
CA LEU A 10 10.27 -10.20 1.10
C LEU A 10 10.26 -9.07 2.13
N GLY A 11 9.52 -7.98 1.88
CA GLY A 11 9.33 -6.88 2.83
C GLY A 11 8.75 -7.36 4.16
N ASP A 12 7.74 -8.23 4.12
CA ASP A 12 7.15 -8.84 5.32
C ASP A 12 8.17 -9.70 6.10
N ILE A 13 8.99 -10.46 5.38
CA ILE A 13 10.03 -11.29 5.97
C ILE A 13 11.10 -10.40 6.63
N VAL A 14 11.58 -9.38 5.92
CA VAL A 14 12.59 -8.42 6.41
C VAL A 14 12.08 -7.66 7.62
N SER A 15 10.81 -7.23 7.62
CA SER A 15 10.18 -6.58 8.78
C SER A 15 10.27 -7.45 10.04
N LYS A 16 9.98 -8.75 9.92
CA LYS A 16 10.13 -9.71 11.03
C LYS A 16 11.58 -9.95 11.43
N TRP A 17 12.52 -9.93 10.49
CA TRP A 17 13.96 -10.00 10.80
C TRP A 17 14.43 -8.79 11.60
N LEU A 18 13.97 -7.59 11.24
CA LEU A 18 14.32 -6.36 11.94
C LEU A 18 13.77 -6.36 13.38
N ILE A 19 12.53 -6.81 13.56
CA ILE A 19 11.92 -6.92 14.90
C ILE A 19 12.64 -7.98 15.75
N ALA A 20 12.93 -9.15 15.17
CA ALA A 20 13.56 -10.26 15.90
C ALA A 20 15.10 -10.15 15.99
N ARG A 21 15.71 -9.20 15.27
CA ARG A 21 17.17 -9.02 15.09
C ARG A 21 17.91 -10.29 14.68
N ARG A 22 17.25 -11.18 13.93
CA ARG A 22 17.82 -12.44 13.43
C ARG A 22 17.19 -12.86 12.11
N PHE A 23 17.94 -13.58 11.30
CA PHE A 23 17.45 -14.15 10.04
C PHE A 23 16.79 -15.51 10.29
N PHE A 24 15.53 -15.66 9.89
CA PHE A 24 14.78 -16.92 9.99
C PHE A 24 13.60 -16.90 9.01
N MET A 25 13.13 -18.04 8.51
CA MET A 25 11.90 -18.04 7.71
C MET A 25 10.69 -17.91 8.63
N PRO A 26 9.93 -16.79 8.60
CA PRO A 26 8.89 -16.53 9.60
C PRO A 26 7.53 -17.15 9.25
N PHE A 27 7.41 -17.75 8.07
CA PHE A 27 6.17 -18.27 7.51
C PHE A 27 6.39 -19.68 6.98
N ASN A 28 5.37 -20.53 7.06
CA ASN A 28 5.36 -21.80 6.35
C ASN A 28 5.07 -21.57 4.85
N ILE A 29 5.35 -22.57 4.00
CA ILE A 29 5.22 -22.46 2.55
C ILE A 29 3.80 -22.02 2.13
N ALA A 30 2.76 -22.58 2.73
CA ALA A 30 1.38 -22.22 2.44
C ALA A 30 1.07 -20.74 2.75
N THR A 31 1.52 -20.25 3.91
CA THR A 31 1.35 -18.84 4.30
C THR A 31 2.14 -17.91 3.38
N THR A 32 3.36 -18.30 2.98
CA THR A 32 4.16 -17.53 2.02
C THR A 32 3.44 -17.39 0.68
N LEU A 33 2.85 -18.47 0.15
CA LEU A 33 2.09 -18.42 -1.10
C LEU A 33 0.83 -17.54 -0.99
N LEU A 34 0.11 -17.63 0.14
CA LEU A 34 -1.05 -16.77 0.39
C LEU A 34 -0.66 -15.28 0.46
N LYS A 35 0.47 -14.96 1.12
CA LYS A 35 1.02 -13.60 1.16
C LYS A 35 1.45 -13.09 -0.21
N MET A 36 2.07 -13.94 -1.03
CA MET A 36 2.39 -13.59 -2.40
C MET A 36 1.13 -13.23 -3.21
N LEU A 37 0.04 -13.98 -3.01
CA LEU A 37 -1.25 -13.71 -3.65
C LEU A 37 -1.89 -12.41 -3.14
N GLU A 38 -1.85 -12.17 -1.83
CA GLU A 38 -2.27 -10.89 -1.22
C GLU A 38 -1.54 -9.71 -1.86
N TRP A 39 -0.21 -9.76 -1.92
CA TRP A 39 0.59 -8.69 -2.53
C TRP A 39 0.35 -8.55 -4.03
N ALA A 40 0.11 -9.66 -4.74
CA ALA A 40 -0.27 -9.61 -6.16
C ALA A 40 -1.62 -8.91 -6.37
N LEU A 41 -2.61 -9.19 -5.53
CA LEU A 41 -3.93 -8.55 -5.56
C LEU A 41 -3.80 -7.04 -5.27
N LEU A 42 -3.10 -6.68 -4.19
CA LEU A 42 -2.87 -5.29 -3.84
C LEU A 42 -2.14 -4.51 -4.95
N ALA A 43 -1.21 -5.16 -5.64
CA ALA A 43 -0.49 -4.54 -6.77
C ALA A 43 -1.42 -4.16 -7.93
N VAL A 44 -2.47 -4.93 -8.18
CA VAL A 44 -3.50 -4.57 -9.17
C VAL A 44 -4.19 -3.29 -8.72
N CYS A 45 -4.69 -3.26 -7.49
CA CYS A 45 -5.37 -2.09 -6.92
C CYS A 45 -4.48 -0.84 -6.95
N ILE A 46 -3.21 -0.97 -6.55
CA ILE A 46 -2.23 0.11 -6.54
C ILE A 46 -2.03 0.65 -7.96
N LYS A 47 -1.84 -0.21 -8.96
CA LYS A 47 -1.63 0.22 -10.35
C LYS A 47 -2.84 0.97 -10.90
N TYR A 48 -4.05 0.50 -10.61
CA TYR A 48 -5.29 1.15 -11.02
C TYR A 48 -5.46 2.50 -10.31
N ALA A 49 -5.18 2.57 -9.02
CA ALA A 49 -5.19 3.82 -8.28
C ALA A 49 -4.19 4.83 -8.85
N PHE A 50 -2.97 4.42 -9.20
CA PHE A 50 -1.99 5.33 -9.81
C PHE A 50 -2.50 5.98 -11.10
N VAL A 51 -3.09 5.19 -12.01
CA VAL A 51 -3.67 5.72 -13.25
C VAL A 51 -4.89 6.59 -12.94
N GLY A 52 -5.78 6.13 -12.04
CA GLY A 52 -7.00 6.82 -11.67
C GLY A 52 -6.76 8.19 -11.01
N PHE A 53 -5.85 8.29 -10.05
CA PHE A 53 -5.56 9.55 -9.35
C PHE A 53 -4.81 10.56 -10.22
N ASN A 54 -4.01 10.10 -11.19
CA ASN A 54 -3.46 11.01 -12.21
C ASN A 54 -4.59 11.67 -13.01
N GLY A 55 -5.50 10.85 -13.56
CA GLY A 55 -6.65 11.36 -14.30
C GLY A 55 -7.60 12.20 -13.44
N PHE A 56 -7.81 11.82 -12.18
CA PHE A 56 -8.63 12.56 -11.22
C PHE A 56 -8.14 14.00 -11.05
N VAL A 57 -6.84 14.19 -10.77
CA VAL A 57 -6.27 15.54 -10.62
C VAL A 57 -6.32 16.31 -11.93
N ASP A 58 -6.04 15.67 -13.06
CA ASP A 58 -6.09 16.31 -14.38
C ASP A 58 -7.50 16.80 -14.72
N ILE A 59 -8.53 16.00 -14.43
CA ILE A 59 -9.94 16.36 -14.66
C ILE A 59 -10.39 17.48 -13.73
N LEU A 60 -10.01 17.43 -12.45
CA LEU A 60 -10.34 18.51 -11.51
C LEU A 60 -9.70 19.84 -11.92
N ALA A 61 -8.46 19.82 -12.38
CA ALA A 61 -7.80 21.01 -12.92
C ALA A 61 -8.50 21.51 -14.19
N ALA A 62 -8.88 20.63 -15.11
CA ALA A 62 -9.59 20.98 -16.33
C ALA A 62 -10.97 21.62 -16.08
N HIS A 63 -11.64 21.27 -14.97
CA HIS A 63 -12.92 21.86 -14.57
C HIS A 63 -12.78 23.10 -13.67
N GLY A 64 -11.56 23.61 -13.47
CA GLY A 64 -11.30 24.77 -12.61
C GLY A 64 -11.56 24.51 -11.11
N MET A 65 -11.65 23.24 -10.70
CA MET A 65 -11.81 22.85 -9.29
C MET A 65 -10.48 22.82 -8.53
N LEU A 66 -9.37 22.94 -9.27
CA LEU A 66 -8.03 23.16 -8.73
C LEU A 66 -7.46 24.44 -9.34
N PRO A 67 -6.61 25.19 -8.60
CA PRO A 67 -5.88 26.31 -9.17
C PRO A 67 -4.95 25.83 -10.29
N GLU A 68 -4.40 26.75 -11.10
CA GLU A 68 -3.40 26.37 -12.10
C GLU A 68 -2.17 25.75 -11.42
N LEU A 69 -2.00 24.45 -11.61
CA LEU A 69 -0.91 23.70 -11.00
C LEU A 69 0.26 23.60 -11.99
N GLY A 70 1.41 24.17 -11.61
CA GLY A 70 2.68 23.82 -12.23
C GLY A 70 3.05 22.35 -11.98
N LYS A 71 4.14 21.86 -12.60
CA LYS A 71 4.56 20.45 -12.48
C LYS A 71 4.69 19.96 -11.02
N ILE A 72 5.25 20.81 -10.15
CA ILE A 72 5.42 20.51 -8.72
C ILE A 72 4.06 20.46 -8.01
N GLY A 73 3.21 21.45 -8.25
CA GLY A 73 1.86 21.51 -7.67
C GLY A 73 1.03 20.28 -8.05
N ARG A 74 1.06 19.88 -9.33
CA ARG A 74 0.37 18.69 -9.82
C ARG A 74 0.87 17.42 -9.12
N ALA A 75 2.19 17.24 -9.05
CA ALA A 75 2.78 16.07 -8.40
C ALA A 75 2.42 16.00 -6.90
N PHE A 76 2.45 17.15 -6.21
CA PHE A 76 2.02 17.25 -4.82
C PHE A 76 0.54 16.91 -4.65
N THR A 77 -0.35 17.49 -5.47
CA THR A 77 -1.79 17.21 -5.38
C THR A 77 -2.11 15.74 -5.65
N ILE A 78 -1.45 15.10 -6.63
CA ILE A 78 -1.59 13.66 -6.86
C ILE A 78 -1.13 12.87 -5.65
N SER A 79 0.05 13.19 -5.10
CA SER A 79 0.58 12.50 -3.91
C SER A 79 -0.35 12.65 -2.71
N ALA A 80 -0.80 13.88 -2.42
CA ALA A 80 -1.68 14.17 -1.30
C ALA A 80 -3.04 13.47 -1.44
N THR A 81 -3.69 13.59 -2.59
CA THR A 81 -5.00 12.94 -2.83
C THR A 81 -4.91 11.43 -2.79
N MET A 82 -3.86 10.85 -3.38
CA MET A 82 -3.63 9.41 -3.36
C MET A 82 -3.34 8.89 -1.95
N ASN A 83 -2.45 9.52 -1.18
CA ASN A 83 -2.12 9.03 0.15
C ASN A 83 -3.28 9.20 1.14
N LEU A 84 -3.96 10.35 1.13
CA LEU A 84 -5.06 10.60 2.05
C LEU A 84 -6.27 9.71 1.79
N GLN A 85 -6.59 9.43 0.52
CA GLN A 85 -7.74 8.61 0.16
C GLN A 85 -7.37 7.13 -0.02
N PHE A 86 -6.53 6.83 -1.01
CA PHE A 86 -6.19 5.45 -1.36
C PHE A 86 -5.16 4.84 -0.40
N GLY A 87 -4.18 5.62 0.09
CA GLY A 87 -3.20 5.14 1.07
C GLY A 87 -3.88 4.64 2.35
N THR A 88 -4.83 5.42 2.88
CA THR A 88 -5.63 5.03 4.05
C THR A 88 -6.38 3.72 3.80
N PHE A 89 -7.07 3.61 2.66
CA PHE A 89 -7.74 2.38 2.26
C PHE A 89 -6.77 1.20 2.15
N LEU A 90 -5.62 1.41 1.51
CA LEU A 90 -4.62 0.38 1.26
C LEU A 90 -4.05 -0.19 2.56
N VAL A 91 -3.72 0.67 3.52
CA VAL A 91 -3.21 0.24 4.84
C VAL A 91 -4.25 -0.62 5.57
N ILE A 92 -5.51 -0.22 5.54
CA ILE A 92 -6.61 -0.98 6.16
C ILE A 92 -6.82 -2.31 5.43
N ALA A 93 -6.93 -2.28 4.09
CA ALA A 93 -7.18 -3.45 3.27
C ALA A 93 -6.06 -4.49 3.41
N HIS A 94 -4.80 -4.06 3.34
CA HIS A 94 -3.65 -4.93 3.58
C HIS A 94 -3.72 -5.53 4.98
N ARG A 95 -4.02 -4.74 6.02
CA ARG A 95 -4.10 -5.29 7.38
C ARG A 95 -5.23 -6.32 7.53
N LEU A 96 -6.37 -6.10 6.89
CA LEU A 96 -7.47 -7.05 6.89
C LEU A 96 -7.08 -8.37 6.22
N LEU A 97 -6.40 -8.30 5.07
CA LEU A 97 -5.94 -9.48 4.34
C LEU A 97 -4.86 -10.24 5.13
N ASP A 98 -3.89 -9.54 5.73
CA ASP A 98 -2.86 -10.16 6.56
C ASP A 98 -3.47 -10.85 7.79
N ASN A 99 -4.42 -10.21 8.47
CA ASN A 99 -5.17 -10.79 9.59
C ASN A 99 -5.97 -12.04 9.17
N PHE A 100 -6.58 -12.01 7.99
CA PHE A 100 -7.31 -13.14 7.42
C PHE A 100 -6.39 -14.34 7.16
N ILE A 101 -5.22 -14.10 6.54
CA ILE A 101 -4.22 -15.13 6.27
C ILE A 101 -3.64 -15.69 7.58
N ALA A 102 -3.32 -14.82 8.53
CA ALA A 102 -2.78 -15.20 9.84
C ALA A 102 -3.83 -15.83 10.77
N ARG A 103 -5.12 -15.75 10.42
CA ARG A 103 -6.26 -16.12 11.29
C ARG A 103 -6.18 -15.48 12.68
N LYS A 104 -5.74 -14.23 12.73
CA LYS A 104 -5.55 -13.46 13.96
C LYS A 104 -6.05 -12.04 13.76
N THR A 105 -6.55 -11.43 14.81
CA THR A 105 -6.97 -10.03 14.80
C THR A 105 -5.88 -9.19 15.43
N ASN A 106 -4.99 -8.61 14.62
CA ASN A 106 -3.93 -7.73 15.10
C ASN A 106 -4.02 -6.35 14.44
N TRP A 107 -4.34 -5.32 15.23
CA TRP A 107 -4.41 -3.93 14.78
C TRP A 107 -3.31 -3.04 15.38
N THR A 108 -2.31 -3.65 16.02
CA THR A 108 -1.18 -2.89 16.59
C THR A 108 -0.36 -2.18 15.50
N GLY A 109 0.06 -0.95 15.80
CA GLY A 109 0.87 -0.12 14.91
C GLY A 109 0.12 0.53 13.74
N MET A 110 -1.22 0.48 13.74
CA MET A 110 -2.05 1.14 12.73
C MET A 110 -1.89 2.66 12.74
N ASP A 111 -1.74 3.26 13.93
CA ASP A 111 -1.42 4.66 14.13
C ASP A 111 -0.17 5.08 13.36
N LYS A 112 0.93 4.32 13.51
CA LYS A 112 2.20 4.58 12.82
C LYS A 112 2.10 4.35 11.32
N ALA A 113 1.37 3.32 10.91
CA ALA A 113 1.13 3.05 9.48
C ALA A 113 0.35 4.20 8.83
N MET A 114 -0.68 4.73 9.50
CA MET A 114 -1.44 5.89 9.00
C MET A 114 -0.59 7.16 8.98
N LEU A 115 0.25 7.38 10.00
CA LEU A 115 1.17 8.52 10.03
C LEU A 115 2.18 8.49 8.88
N SER A 116 2.55 7.30 8.38
CA SER A 116 3.46 7.19 7.23
C SER A 116 2.88 7.68 5.89
N LEU A 117 1.58 8.00 5.85
CA LEU A 117 0.90 8.55 4.68
C LEU A 117 0.95 10.08 4.62
N LEU A 118 1.46 10.74 5.68
CA LEU A 118 1.63 12.19 5.77
C LEU A 118 3.08 12.59 5.45
#